data_AF-A0A957BIJ8-F1
#
_entry.id   AF-A0A957BIJ8-F1
#
_cell.length_a   1.000
_cell.length_b   1.000
_cell.length_c   1.000
_cell.angle_alpha   90.00
_cell.angle_beta   90.00
_cell.angle_gamma   90.00
#
_symmetry.space_group_name_H-M   'P 1'
#
loop_
_entity.id
_entity.type
_entity.pdbx_description
1 polymer ?
#
loop_
_entity_poly.entity_id
_entity_poly.type
_entity_poly.pdbx_seq_one_letter_code
_entity_poly.pdbx_strand_id
1 'polypeptide(L)'
;MSTIEPELITIIEGPTPEFRPTPVDWVQSVLEGPEDRMVAMCQLRTGNGEDIMHRCRNAWKDGRPVRLDFPDEMRMRQQLDVISIRLDQMDEGEALMLWVAVPLTHIEEIEEFDDSDEDDDPFFP
;
A
#
# COMPACT_ATOMS: atom_id res chain seq x y z
N MET A 1 -0.79 19.85 -21.36
CA MET A 1 -0.18 18.67 -20.71
C MET A 1 -1.24 17.59 -20.71
N SER A 2 -0.97 16.43 -21.33
CA SER A 2 -1.88 15.28 -21.22
C SER A 2 -1.79 14.77 -19.80
N THR A 3 -2.90 14.72 -19.08
CA THR A 3 -2.98 14.06 -17.77
C THR A 3 -2.67 12.58 -17.97
N ILE A 4 -1.61 12.09 -17.33
CA ILE A 4 -1.24 10.67 -17.36
C ILE A 4 -2.17 9.95 -16.38
N GLU A 5 -3.06 9.10 -16.89
CA GLU A 5 -3.98 8.33 -16.05
C GLU A 5 -3.27 7.09 -15.46
N PRO A 6 -3.30 6.91 -14.12
CA PRO A 6 -2.68 5.78 -13.45
C PRO A 6 -3.39 4.46 -13.77
N GLU A 7 -2.64 3.37 -13.71
CA GLU A 7 -3.20 2.01 -13.67
C GLU A 7 -3.55 1.65 -12.22
N LEU A 8 -4.81 1.32 -11.94
CA LEU A 8 -5.27 1.04 -10.59
C LEU A 8 -5.32 -0.46 -10.29
N ILE A 9 -4.78 -0.82 -9.12
CA ILE A 9 -5.10 -2.05 -8.40
C ILE A 9 -6.13 -1.67 -7.34
N THR A 10 -7.39 -2.05 -7.56
CA THR A 10 -8.52 -1.63 -6.72
C THR A 10 -8.95 -2.77 -5.82
N ILE A 11 -8.95 -2.54 -4.50
CA ILE A 11 -9.62 -3.42 -3.54
C ILE A 11 -11.12 -3.09 -3.57
N ILE A 12 -11.89 -4.00 -4.17
CA ILE A 12 -13.35 -3.88 -4.31
C ILE A 12 -14.03 -4.36 -3.02
N GLU A 13 -13.56 -5.47 -2.46
CA GLU A 13 -14.09 -6.10 -1.26
C GLU A 13 -12.91 -6.53 -0.37
N GLY A 14 -13.01 -6.26 0.93
CA GLY A 14 -11.97 -6.58 1.91
C GLY A 14 -11.71 -5.44 2.89
N PRO A 15 -11.00 -5.72 3.99
CA PRO A 15 -10.56 -4.68 4.92
C PRO A 15 -9.46 -3.82 4.30
N THR A 16 -9.15 -2.70 4.97
CA THR A 16 -7.92 -1.93 4.75
C THR A 16 -6.70 -2.88 4.80
N PRO A 17 -5.76 -2.81 3.85
CA PRO A 17 -4.55 -3.63 3.89
C PRO A 17 -3.69 -3.30 5.10
N GLU A 18 -3.08 -4.33 5.67
CA GLU A 18 -2.03 -4.15 6.66
C GLU A 18 -0.72 -3.77 5.95
N PHE A 19 -0.22 -2.56 6.24
CA PHE A 19 1.05 -2.06 5.71
C PHE A 19 2.16 -2.30 6.72
N ARG A 20 3.13 -3.14 6.36
CA ARG A 20 4.29 -3.44 7.21
C ARG A 20 5.53 -2.73 6.68
N PRO A 21 6.34 -2.07 7.53
CA PRO A 21 7.62 -1.51 7.11
C PRO A 21 8.47 -2.57 6.41
N THR A 22 9.14 -2.20 5.31
CA THR A 22 9.99 -3.15 4.62
C THR A 22 11.27 -3.42 5.43
N PRO A 23 11.66 -4.69 5.66
CA PRO A 23 12.84 -5.01 6.47
C PRO A 23 14.16 -4.80 5.72
N VAL A 24 14.12 -4.28 4.48
CA VAL A 24 15.26 -4.14 3.58
C VAL A 24 15.50 -2.67 3.23
N ASP A 25 16.55 -2.10 3.80
CA ASP A 25 16.87 -0.68 3.70
C ASP A 25 17.14 -0.19 2.26
N TRP A 26 17.56 -1.08 1.35
CA TRP A 26 17.84 -0.68 -0.05
C TRP A 26 16.60 -0.17 -0.79
N VAL A 27 15.41 -0.59 -0.36
CA VAL A 27 14.14 -0.20 -1.02
C VAL A 27 13.85 1.29 -0.78
N GLN A 28 14.29 1.84 0.35
CA GLN A 28 14.15 3.27 0.65
C GLN A 28 15.02 4.12 -0.28
N SER A 29 16.24 3.66 -0.60
CA SER A 29 17.15 4.38 -1.51
C SER A 29 16.62 4.49 -2.95
N VAL A 30 15.67 3.63 -3.35
CA VAL A 30 15.03 3.72 -4.68
C VAL A 30 14.07 4.91 -4.77
N LEU A 31 13.57 5.41 -3.64
CA LEU A 31 12.50 6.40 -3.57
C LEU A 31 12.94 7.74 -2.96
N GLU A 32 14.24 8.06 -2.99
CA GLU A 32 14.71 9.38 -2.54
C GLU A 32 14.11 10.49 -3.42
N GLY A 33 13.40 11.41 -2.78
CA GLY A 33 12.69 12.50 -3.44
C GLY A 33 12.52 13.71 -2.52
N PRO A 34 11.88 14.78 -3.00
CA PRO A 34 11.65 16.00 -2.21
C PRO A 34 10.58 15.81 -1.11
N GLU A 35 9.82 14.73 -1.17
CA GLU A 35 8.81 14.38 -0.16
C GLU A 35 9.32 13.19 0.65
N ASP A 36 9.21 13.29 1.98
CA ASP A 36 9.56 12.18 2.85
C ASP A 36 8.49 11.09 2.78
N ARG A 37 8.92 9.92 2.36
CA ARG A 37 8.07 8.74 2.15
C ARG A 37 8.81 7.54 2.68
N MET A 38 8.07 6.58 3.22
CA MET A 38 8.60 5.26 3.49
C MET A 38 8.05 4.24 2.51
N VAL A 39 8.82 3.20 2.24
CA VAL A 39 8.32 2.02 1.55
C VAL A 39 7.77 1.00 2.54
N ALA A 40 6.47 0.72 2.41
CA ALA A 40 5.79 -0.33 3.14
C ALA A 40 5.42 -1.48 2.20
N MET A 41 5.27 -2.68 2.76
CA MET A 41 4.82 -3.87 2.06
C MET A 41 3.43 -4.26 2.56
N CYS A 42 2.51 -4.54 1.64
CA CYS A 42 1.23 -5.17 1.95
C CYS A 42 1.01 -6.41 1.09
N GLN A 43 0.12 -7.28 1.57
CA GLN A 43 -0.21 -8.54 0.92
C GLN A 43 -1.71 -8.61 0.66
N LEU A 44 -2.08 -8.92 -0.58
CA LEU A 44 -3.47 -9.01 -1.02
C LEU A 44 -3.75 -10.39 -1.62
N ARG A 45 -4.90 -10.97 -1.29
CA ARG A 45 -5.40 -12.15 -2.03
C ARG A 45 -5.99 -11.71 -3.36
N THR A 46 -5.80 -12.52 -4.39
CA THR A 46 -6.37 -12.26 -5.71
C THR A 46 -6.79 -13.55 -6.40
N GLY A 47 -7.82 -13.47 -7.26
CA GLY A 47 -8.20 -14.54 -8.18
C GLY A 47 -7.75 -14.28 -9.63
N ASN A 48 -7.03 -13.18 -9.88
CA ASN A 48 -6.65 -12.74 -11.22
C ASN A 48 -5.25 -12.11 -11.23
N GLY A 49 -4.28 -12.74 -10.55
CA GLY A 49 -2.95 -12.18 -10.34
C GLY A 49 -2.18 -11.93 -11.63
N GLU A 50 -2.22 -12.86 -12.58
CA GLU A 50 -1.50 -12.77 -13.85
C GLU A 50 -1.95 -11.58 -14.73
N ASP A 51 -3.26 -11.32 -14.80
CA ASP A 51 -3.79 -10.17 -15.55
C ASP A 51 -3.35 -8.84 -14.91
N ILE A 52 -3.40 -8.76 -13.58
CA ILE A 52 -2.92 -7.59 -12.83
C ILE A 52 -1.43 -7.35 -13.11
N MET A 53 -0.60 -8.40 -13.07
CA MET A 53 0.83 -8.32 -13.40
C MET A 53 1.06 -7.79 -14.82
N HIS A 54 0.30 -8.29 -15.80
CA HIS A 54 0.42 -7.87 -17.19
C HIS A 54 0.05 -6.38 -17.38
N ARG A 55 -1.08 -5.94 -16.80
CA ARG A 55 -1.53 -4.55 -16.82
C ARG A 55 -0.52 -3.60 -16.18
N CYS A 56 -0.01 -3.93 -14.99
CA CYS A 56 0.98 -3.11 -14.29
C CYS A 56 2.29 -2.99 -15.07
N ARG A 57 2.79 -4.10 -15.62
CA ARG A 57 4.01 -4.09 -16.45
C ARG A 57 3.85 -3.23 -17.70
N ASN A 58 2.70 -3.26 -18.34
CA ASN A 58 2.44 -2.42 -19.52
C ASN A 58 2.32 -0.95 -19.13
N ALA A 59 1.63 -0.63 -18.04
CA ALA A 59 1.56 0.73 -17.51
C ALA A 59 2.95 1.32 -17.25
N TRP A 60 3.82 0.58 -16.54
CA TRP A 60 5.19 1.04 -16.29
C TRP A 60 6.03 1.18 -17.55
N LYS A 61 5.89 0.29 -18.53
CA LYS A 61 6.56 0.42 -19.84
C LYS A 61 6.14 1.69 -20.58
N ASP A 62 4.88 2.08 -20.43
CA ASP A 62 4.31 3.29 -21.02
C ASP A 62 4.59 4.55 -20.18
N GLY A 63 5.33 4.43 -19.07
CA GLY A 63 5.61 5.54 -18.15
C GLY A 63 4.40 5.98 -17.32
N ARG A 64 3.35 5.16 -17.25
CA ARG A 64 2.16 5.41 -16.42
C ARG A 64 2.40 4.84 -15.02
N PRO A 65 2.07 5.60 -13.96
CA PRO A 65 2.18 5.10 -12.59
C PRO A 65 1.14 4.00 -12.34
N VAL A 66 1.45 3.11 -11.40
CA VAL A 66 0.52 2.11 -10.87
C VAL A 66 0.18 2.54 -9.44
N ARG A 67 -1.11 2.48 -9.06
CA ARG A 67 -1.56 2.84 -7.71
C ARG A 67 -2.43 1.76 -7.09
N LEU A 68 -2.25 1.55 -5.79
CA LEU A 68 -3.16 0.78 -4.96
C LEU A 68 -4.28 1.71 -4.51
N ASP A 69 -5.52 1.35 -4.82
CA ASP A 69 -6.73 2.06 -4.43
C ASP A 69 -7.51 1.18 -3.44
N PHE A 70 -7.66 1.64 -2.20
CA PHE A 70 -8.18 0.85 -1.09
C PHE A 70 -9.07 1.71 -0.17
N PRO A 71 -10.04 1.10 0.55
CA PRO A 71 -10.77 1.79 1.59
C PRO A 71 -9.91 1.90 2.85
N ASP A 72 -9.94 3.03 3.54
CA ASP A 72 -9.46 3.14 4.92
C ASP A 72 -10.52 2.63 5.92
N GLU A 73 -10.23 2.75 7.22
CA GLU A 73 -11.12 2.29 8.30
C GLU A 73 -12.48 3.01 8.31
N MET A 74 -12.53 4.26 7.82
CA MET A 74 -13.75 5.03 7.65
C MET A 74 -14.44 4.78 6.30
N ARG A 75 -13.92 3.84 5.50
CA ARG A 75 -14.33 3.51 4.12
C ARG A 75 -14.14 4.63 3.11
N MET A 76 -13.27 5.60 3.39
CA MET A 76 -12.84 6.59 2.40
C MET A 76 -11.77 5.98 1.49
N ARG A 77 -11.77 6.37 0.20
CA ARG A 77 -10.85 5.79 -0.79
C ARG A 77 -9.51 6.50 -0.76
N GLN A 78 -8.47 5.74 -0.41
CA GLN A 78 -7.09 6.18 -0.39
C GLN A 78 -6.32 5.59 -1.57
N GLN A 79 -5.29 6.30 -2.03
CA GLN A 79 -4.40 5.84 -3.09
C GLN A 79 -2.93 5.96 -2.70
N LEU A 80 -2.16 4.89 -2.91
CA LEU A 80 -0.71 4.87 -2.72
C LEU A 80 -0.02 4.41 -4.01
N ASP A 81 1.13 5.01 -4.32
CA ASP A 81 1.92 4.63 -5.48
C ASP A 81 2.56 3.25 -5.25
N VAL A 82 2.40 2.34 -6.22
CA VAL A 82 3.01 1.01 -6.20
C VAL A 82 4.39 1.10 -6.87
N ILE A 83 5.42 0.81 -6.09
CA ILE A 83 6.82 0.86 -6.51
C ILE A 83 7.23 -0.48 -7.11
N SER A 84 6.73 -1.57 -6.55
CA SER A 84 7.03 -2.93 -6.99
C SER A 84 5.87 -3.88 -6.70
N ILE A 85 5.78 -4.94 -7.49
CA ILE A 85 4.76 -5.98 -7.39
C ILE A 85 5.37 -7.36 -7.61
N ARG A 86 4.94 -8.32 -6.80
CA ARG A 86 5.24 -9.74 -6.98
C ARG A 86 3.96 -10.55 -6.83
N LEU A 87 3.76 -11.49 -7.74
CA LEU A 87 2.77 -12.55 -7.60
C LEU A 87 3.42 -13.76 -6.93
N ASP A 88 2.75 -14.31 -5.92
CA ASP A 88 3.18 -15.48 -5.17
C ASP A 88 2.05 -16.51 -5.10
N GLN A 89 2.42 -17.79 -5.03
CA GLN A 89 1.45 -18.89 -4.87
C GLN A 89 1.48 -19.37 -3.43
N MET A 90 0.32 -19.30 -2.76
CA MET A 90 0.13 -19.78 -1.39
C MET A 90 -0.83 -20.96 -1.36
N ASP A 91 -0.87 -21.67 -0.24
CA ASP A 91 -1.76 -22.84 -0.05
C ASP A 91 -3.25 -22.49 -0.27
N GLU A 92 -3.63 -21.26 0.05
CA GLU A 92 -5.00 -20.72 -0.09
C GLU A 92 -5.24 -19.97 -1.41
N GLY A 93 -4.31 -20.03 -2.37
CA GLY A 93 -4.41 -19.41 -3.69
C GLY A 93 -3.38 -18.30 -3.95
N GLU A 94 -3.62 -17.50 -4.98
CA GLU A 94 -2.71 -16.43 -5.41
C GLU A 94 -2.68 -15.24 -4.45
N ALA A 95 -1.48 -14.74 -4.19
CA ALA A 95 -1.25 -13.53 -3.40
C ALA A 95 -0.38 -12.52 -4.16
N LEU A 96 -0.78 -11.26 -4.11
CA LEU A 96 0.03 -10.13 -4.56
C LEU A 96 0.77 -9.55 -3.36
N MET A 97 2.08 -9.48 -3.46
CA MET A 97 2.92 -8.68 -2.57
C MET A 97 3.21 -7.34 -3.26
N LEU A 98 2.79 -6.25 -2.61
CA LEU A 98 2.96 -4.89 -3.11
C LEU A 98 3.94 -4.15 -2.22
N TRP A 99 4.85 -3.39 -2.83
CA TRP A 99 5.62 -2.36 -2.15
C TRP A 99 5.07 -1.01 -2.56
N VAL A 100 4.63 -0.23 -1.59
CA VAL A 100 3.95 1.05 -1.79
C VAL A 100 4.72 2.18 -1.13
N ALA A 101 4.68 3.35 -1.76
CA ALA A 101 5.19 4.60 -1.20
C ALA A 101 4.14 5.18 -0.26
N VAL A 102 4.42 5.20 1.05
CA VAL A 102 3.57 5.78 2.08
C VAL A 102 4.14 7.15 2.47
N PRO A 103 3.40 8.26 2.29
CA PRO A 103 3.80 9.56 2.84
C PRO A 103 3.93 9.48 4.36
N LEU A 104 4.99 10.05 4.95
CA LEU A 104 5.17 10.02 6.41
C LEU A 104 3.99 10.68 7.17
N THR A 105 3.36 11.70 6.59
CA THR A 105 2.16 12.34 7.16
C THR A 105 1.00 11.36 7.33
N HIS A 106 0.90 10.33 6.48
CA HIS A 106 -0.17 9.33 6.58
C HIS A 106 0.07 8.34 7.73
N ILE A 107 1.31 8.25 8.22
CA ILE A 107 1.68 7.36 9.33
C ILE A 107 1.42 8.06 10.65
N GLU A 108 1.76 9.36 10.74
CA GLU A 108 1.40 10.21 11.87
C GLU A 108 -0.13 10.19 12.11
N GLU A 109 -0.92 10.26 11.03
CA GLU A 109 -2.37 10.12 11.11
C GLU A 109 -2.80 8.77 11.71
N ILE A 110 -2.22 7.64 11.27
CA ILE A 110 -2.58 6.30 11.77
C ILE A 110 -2.22 6.13 13.25
N GLU A 111 -1.05 6.62 13.68
CA GLU A 111 -0.63 6.57 15.09
C GLU A 111 -1.56 7.42 15.99
N GLU A 112 -2.02 8.59 15.52
CA GLU A 112 -2.96 9.43 16.27
C GLU A 112 -4.35 8.77 16.49
N PHE A 113 -4.76 7.83 15.64
CA PHE A 113 -6.02 7.09 15.83
C PHE A 113 -5.88 5.90 16.78
N ASP A 114 -4.69 5.29 16.90
CA ASP A 114 -4.43 4.12 17.75
C ASP A 114 -4.29 4.49 19.24
N ASP A 115 -3.98 5.75 19.56
CA ASP A 115 -3.98 6.29 20.93
C ASP A 115 -5.40 6.45 21.56
N SER A 116 -6.44 5.89 20.92
CA SER A 116 -7.84 6.00 21.38
C SER A 116 -8.27 4.92 22.38
N ASP A 117 -7.49 3.84 22.59
CA ASP A 117 -7.96 2.66 23.33
C ASP A 117 -6.91 2.03 24.28
N GLU A 118 -6.10 2.82 24.99
CA GLU A 118 -5.33 2.34 26.16
C GLU A 118 -5.71 3.07 27.48
N ASP A 119 -6.56 2.37 28.24
CA ASP A 119 -6.61 2.30 29.71
C ASP A 119 -6.73 3.60 30.53
N ASP A 120 -7.97 4.07 30.68
CA ASP A 120 -8.40 4.83 31.87
C ASP A 120 -8.51 3.85 33.06
N ASP A 121 -7.38 3.34 33.55
CA ASP A 121 -7.28 2.63 34.83
C ASP A 121 -6.39 3.44 35.80
N PRO A 122 -6.97 4.32 36.64
CA PRO A 122 -6.21 5.12 37.58
C PRO A 122 -5.64 4.24 38.70
N PHE A 123 -4.38 3.84 38.57
CA PHE A 123 -3.65 3.18 39.65
C PHE A 123 -3.33 4.19 40.77
N PHE A 124 -3.91 3.94 41.95
CA PHE A 124 -3.77 4.65 43.22
C PHE A 124 -2.32 4.73 43.76
N PRO A 125 -2.06 5.67 44.68
CA PRO A 125 -2.11 5.30 46.11
C PRO A 125 -3.19 6.02 46.93
#